data_AF-A0A1V5XRI0-F1
#
_entry.id   AF-A0A1V5XRI0-F1
#
_cell.length_a   1.000
_cell.length_b   1.000
_cell.length_c   1.000
_cell.angle_alpha   90.00
_cell.angle_beta   90.00
_cell.angle_gamma   90.00
#
_symmetry.space_group_name_H-M   'P 1'
#
loop_
_entity.id
_entity.type
_entity.pdbx_description
1 polymer ?
#
loop_
_entity_poly.entity_id
_entity_poly.type
_entity_poly.pdbx_seq_one_letter_code
_entity_poly.pdbx_strand_id
1 'polypeptide(L)' 'MIYQDLRHYEREGQWLLRYEYMLTAEGIKYADSVSNSYKRESEALARHLRQEKHSIPYDVVSLNLRSYSGKRD' A
#
# COMPACT_ATOMS: atom_id res chain seq x y z
N MET A 1 -2.50 2.75 12.82
CA MET A 1 -3.98 2.70 12.65
C MET A 1 -4.34 2.78 11.18
N ILE A 2 -5.38 2.04 10.76
CA ILE A 2 -5.82 1.88 9.37
C ILE A 2 -7.27 2.38 9.25
N TYR A 3 -7.56 3.15 8.21
CA TYR A 3 -8.92 3.45 7.75
C TYR A 3 -9.37 2.37 6.78
N GLN A 4 -10.59 1.89 6.94
CA GLN A 4 -11.26 1.01 6.00
C GLN A 4 -12.33 1.81 5.26
N ASP A 5 -12.27 1.81 3.94
CA ASP A 5 -13.23 2.49 3.06
C ASP A 5 -13.85 1.45 2.11
N LEU A 6 -15.14 1.57 1.82
CA LEU A 6 -15.83 0.71 0.87
C LEU A 6 -16.01 1.47 -0.44
N ARG A 7 -15.34 1.01 -1.50
CA ARG A 7 -15.40 1.67 -2.81
C ARG A 7 -16.15 0.85 -3.83
N HIS A 8 -16.92 1.56 -4.65
CA HIS A 8 -17.57 1.02 -5.82
C HIS A 8 -16.66 1.25 -7.03
N TYR A 9 -16.56 0.26 -7.90
CA TYR A 9 -15.87 0.40 -9.18
C TYR A 9 -16.61 -0.41 -10.25
N GLU A 10 -16.51 0.04 -11.49
CA GLU A 10 -17.11 -0.64 -12.63
C GLU A 10 -16.07 -1.57 -13.27
N ARG A 11 -16.50 -2.79 -13.61
CA ARG A 11 -15.72 -3.74 -14.39
C ARG A 11 -16.66 -4.56 -15.28
N GLU A 12 -16.43 -4.52 -16.58
CA GLU A 12 -17.14 -5.33 -17.58
C GLU A 12 -18.68 -5.16 -17.51
N GLY A 13 -19.15 -3.94 -17.28
CA GLY A 13 -20.56 -3.56 -17.15
C GLY A 13 -21.16 -3.86 -15.78
N GLN A 14 -20.39 -4.39 -14.83
CA GLN A 14 -20.85 -4.71 -13.48
C GLN A 14 -20.27 -3.76 -12.44
N TRP A 15 -21.13 -3.26 -11.54
CA TRP A 15 -20.70 -2.52 -10.37
C TRP A 15 -20.27 -3.48 -9.27
N LEU A 16 -18.99 -3.42 -8.92
CA LEU A 16 -18.36 -4.24 -7.89
C LEU A 16 -17.98 -3.39 -6.68
N LEU A 17 -17.83 -4.08 -5.55
CA LEU A 17 -17.41 -3.50 -4.27
C LEU A 17 -16.00 -3.97 -3.93
N ARG A 18 -15.18 -3.07 -3.39
CA ARG A 18 -13.87 -3.40 -2.83
C ARG A 18 -13.64 -2.64 -1.53
N TYR A 19 -13.10 -3.33 -0.53
CA TYR A 19 -12.53 -2.68 0.63
C TYR A 19 -11.15 -2.11 0.30
N GLU A 20 -10.97 -0.82 0.54
CA GLU A 20 -9.67 -0.16 0.51
C GLU A 20 -9.20 0.10 1.94
N TYR A 21 -7.94 -0.25 2.20
CA TYR A 21 -7.28 -0.01 3.48
C TYR A 21 -6.26 1.10 3.28
N MET A 22 -6.39 2.18 4.05
CA MET A 22 -5.50 3.34 4.00
C MET A 22 -4.87 3.57 5.36
N LEU A 23 -3.58 3.90 5.39
CA LEU A 23 -2.96 4.31 6.65
C LEU A 23 -3.54 5.66 7.09
N THR A 24 -3.95 5.74 8.36
CA THR A 24 -4.26 7.00 9.03
C THR A 24 -3.01 7.87 9.13
N ALA A 25 -3.14 9.18 9.32
CA ALA A 25 -1.98 10.07 9.51
C ALA A 25 -1.08 9.63 10.68
N GLU A 26 -1.68 9.16 11.78
CA GLU A 26 -0.95 8.57 12.92
C GLU A 26 -0.28 7.25 12.53
N GLY A 27 -0.97 6.41 11.75
CA GLY A 27 -0.40 5.18 11.20
C GLY A 27 0.82 5.44 10.31
N ILE A 28 0.80 6.51 9.51
CA ILE A 28 1.93 6.93 8.68
C ILE A 28 3.11 7.37 9.57
N LYS A 29 2.87 8.23 10.58
CA LYS A 29 3.93 8.68 11.49
C LYS A 29 4.54 7.53 12.28
N TYR A 30 3.71 6.60 12.75
CA TYR A 30 4.20 5.41 13.42
C TYR A 30 5.03 4.55 12.47
N ALA A 31 4.53 4.25 11.27
CA ALA A 31 5.26 3.49 10.26
C ALA A 31 6.62 4.12 9.94
N ASP A 32 6.69 5.44 9.80
CA ASP A 32 7.93 6.19 9.58
C ASP A 32 8.91 5.98 10.74
N SER A 33 8.44 6.07 11.99
CA SER A 33 9.28 5.89 13.18
C SER A 33 9.91 4.51 13.31
N VAL A 34 9.24 3.45 12.84
CA VAL A 34 9.77 2.08 12.86
C VAL A 34 10.46 1.68 11.56
N SER A 35 10.22 2.36 10.44
CA SER A 35 10.73 1.98 9.12
C SER A 35 12.26 1.82 9.10
N ASN A 36 12.98 2.72 9.78
CA ASN A 36 14.43 2.69 9.87
C ASN A 36 14.95 1.45 10.61
N SER A 37 14.23 0.99 11.64
CA SER A 37 14.59 -0.20 12.42
C SER A 37 14.50 -1.48 11.59
N TYR A 38 13.59 -1.52 10.61
CA TYR A 38 13.36 -2.67 9.72
C TYR A 38 14.04 -2.55 8.35
N LYS A 39 14.95 -1.59 8.19
CA LYS A 39 15.60 -1.32 6.89
C LYS A 39 16.38 -2.53 6.39
N ARG A 40 17.09 -3.24 7.27
CA ARG A 40 17.92 -4.39 6.90
C ARG A 40 17.07 -5.57 6.42
N GLU A 41 15.96 -5.83 7.10
CA GLU A 41 14.99 -6.86 6.79
C GLU A 41 14.28 -6.54 5.47
N SER A 42 13.90 -5.28 5.26
CA SER A 42 13.33 -4.78 4.01
C SER A 42 14.28 -4.98 2.82
N GLU A 43 15.57 -4.66 2.99
CA GLU A 43 16.58 -4.90 1.95
C GLU A 43 16.79 -6.39 1.66
N ALA A 44 16.75 -7.25 2.69
CA ALA A 44 16.85 -8.69 2.52
C ALA A 44 15.66 -9.27 1.75
N LEU A 45 14.44 -8.86 2.13
CA LEU A 45 13.21 -9.23 1.43
C LEU A 45 13.21 -8.73 -0.02
N ALA A 46 13.64 -7.49 -0.26
CA ALA A 46 13.72 -6.92 -1.60
C ALA A 46 14.71 -7.70 -2.49
N ARG A 47 15.86 -8.13 -1.95
CA ARG A 47 16.80 -9.00 -2.68
C ARG A 47 16.18 -10.35 -3.01
N HIS A 48 15.53 -10.98 -2.03
CA HIS A 48 14.86 -12.26 -2.21
C HIS A 48 13.77 -12.19 -3.28
N LEU A 49 12.87 -11.20 -3.20
CA LEU A 49 11.78 -10.99 -4.16
C LEU A 49 12.27 -10.69 -5.59
N ARG A 50 13.39 -9.95 -5.73
CA ARG A 50 14.02 -9.69 -7.03
C ARG A 50 14.61 -10.96 -7.66
N GLN A 51 15.18 -11.85 -6.85
CA GLN A 51 15.71 -13.13 -7.30
C GLN A 51 14.58 -14.09 -7.71
N GLU A 52 13.50 -14.13 -6.94
CA GLU A 52 12.34 -15.00 -7.15
C GLU A 52 11.32 -14.50 -8.19
N LYS A 53 11.62 -13.39 -8.91
CA LYS A 53 10.80 -12.81 -10.00
C LYS A 53 9.28 -12.87 -9.73
N HIS A 54 8.82 -12.27 -8.62
CA HIS A 54 7.41 -11.95 -8.34
C HIS A 54 6.37 -12.96 -8.87
N SER A 55 6.47 -14.23 -8.47
CA SER A 55 5.39 -15.22 -8.57
C SER A 55 4.31 -15.02 -7.48
N ILE A 56 4.15 -13.79 -6.98
CA ILE A 56 3.16 -13.44 -5.96
C ILE A 56 2.08 -12.56 -6.63
N PRO A 57 0.97 -13.14 -7.10
CA PRO A 57 0.02 -12.47 -7.98
C PRO A 57 -0.80 -11.32 -7.35
N TYR A 58 -0.74 -11.08 -6.04
CA TYR A 58 -1.73 -10.22 -5.37
C TYR A 58 -1.20 -9.14 -4.42
N ASP A 59 0.11 -9.00 -4.22
CA ASP A 59 0.63 -8.26 -3.05
C ASP A 59 1.19 -6.85 -3.33
N VAL A 60 0.75 -6.22 -4.42
CA VAL A 60 1.10 -4.81 -4.69
C VAL A 60 0.06 -3.91 -4.03
N VAL A 61 0.22 -3.64 -2.73
CA VAL A 61 -0.48 -2.53 -2.06
C VAL A 61 -0.10 -1.25 -2.80
N SER A 62 -0.98 -0.84 -3.71
CA SER A 62 -0.75 0.29 -4.60
C SER A 62 -1.01 1.56 -3.82
N LEU A 63 0.02 2.08 -3.15
CA LEU A 63 -0.06 3.40 -2.52
C LEU A 63 -0.15 4.45 -3.63
N ASN A 64 -1.33 5.04 -3.81
CA ASN A 64 -1.51 6.19 -4.69
C ASN A 64 -0.89 7.44 -4.03
N LEU A 65 0.42 7.58 -4.18
CA LEU A 65 1.21 8.65 -3.58
C LEU A 65 0.74 10.06 -4.00
N ARG A 66 0.09 10.22 -5.16
CA ARG A 66 -0.49 11.50 -5.58
C ARG A 66 -1.55 11.99 -4.59
N SER A 67 -2.41 11.09 -4.12
CA SER A 67 -3.48 11.42 -3.15
C SER A 67 -2.96 11.82 -1.76
N TYR A 68 -1.73 11.43 -1.42
CA TYR A 68 -1.09 11.79 -0.15
C TYR A 68 -0.15 13.00 -0.25
N SER A 69 0.15 13.47 -1.47
CA SER A 69 1.16 14.52 -1.69
C SER A 69 0.69 15.95 -1.44
N GLY A 70 -0.58 16.17 -1.08
CA GLY A 70 -1.08 17.45 -0.57
C GLY A 70 -0.90 18.68 -1.49
N LYS A 71 -0.52 18.51 -2.76
CA LYS A 71 -0.51 19.61 -3.72
C LYS A 71 -1.93 19.86 -4.18
N ARG A 72 -2.52 20.92 -3.62
CA ARG A 72 -3.69 21.62 -4.18
C ARG A 72 -3.24 22.27 -5.48
N ASP A 73 -3.85 21.87 -6.59
CA ASP A 73 -3.97 22.72 -7.78
C ASP A 73 -4.88 23.92 -7.47
#